data_AF-A0ABD1JBV9-F1
#
_entry.id   AF-A0ABD1JBV9-F1
#
_cell.length_a   1.000
_cell.length_b   1.000
_cell.length_c   1.000
_cell.angle_alpha   90.00
_cell.angle_beta   90.00
_cell.angle_gamma   90.00
#
_symmetry.space_group_name_H-M   'P 1'
#
loop_
_entity.id
_entity.type
_entity.pdbx_description
1 polymer ?
#
loop_
_entity_poly.entity_id
_entity_poly.type
_entity_poly.pdbx_seq_one_letter_code
_entity_poly.pdbx_strand_id
1 'polypeptide(L)'
;MTDQGKNRKARICQKIWVESRKVDLHLSVYLSVLPILKEYVMVFQVVMDFLEIVTKAYINRGKYMQKKLPLKSKTLQALSSIDPVVRGHSQAVIQLKELANIMKQLVPTESDPSMEILKYNVDPNLDNYEDGDDIVKWWAHVISLGKYPALMQVIRGALFIFHGPLVESRRRTGITMFKREDVKFGPVDKIVCRNIRAAGKKDKSFREKRTEERKKRQAEYGCRASYGSAERAKTTAQAEERQAQLRHGAKQKNAARRKALETLEIARKKKKQ
;
A
#
# COMPACT_ATOMS: atom_id res chain seq x y z
N MET A 1 -2.28 -16.27 -85.04
CA MET A 1 -2.85 -16.68 -83.74
C MET A 1 -3.95 -15.69 -83.39
N THR A 2 -5.22 -16.11 -83.33
CA THR A 2 -6.37 -15.20 -83.15
C THR A 2 -6.36 -14.54 -81.78
N ASP A 3 -6.84 -13.30 -81.68
CA ASP A 3 -6.82 -12.52 -80.43
C ASP A 3 -7.65 -13.17 -79.31
N GLN A 4 -8.71 -13.90 -79.67
CA GLN A 4 -9.46 -14.75 -78.72
C GLN A 4 -8.58 -15.85 -78.09
N GLY A 5 -7.63 -16.43 -78.83
CA GLY A 5 -6.72 -17.45 -78.33
C GLY A 5 -5.68 -16.90 -77.36
N LYS A 6 -5.15 -15.71 -77.62
CA LYS A 6 -4.25 -14.98 -76.69
C LYS A 6 -4.97 -14.63 -75.39
N ASN A 7 -6.20 -14.13 -75.48
CA ASN A 7 -7.02 -13.78 -74.31
C ASN A 7 -7.39 -15.02 -73.47
N ARG A 8 -7.58 -16.20 -74.08
CA ARG A 8 -7.82 -17.46 -73.34
C ARG A 8 -6.58 -17.90 -72.55
N LYS A 9 -5.38 -17.83 -73.15
CA LYS A 9 -4.12 -18.18 -72.46
C LYS A 9 -3.84 -17.26 -71.28
N ALA A 10 -4.08 -15.95 -71.42
CA ALA A 10 -3.93 -14.98 -70.35
C ALA A 10 -4.83 -15.28 -69.15
N ARG A 11 -6.12 -15.59 -69.38
CA ARG A 11 -7.07 -15.96 -68.31
C ARG A 11 -6.68 -17.24 -67.57
N ILE A 12 -6.19 -18.25 -68.29
CA ILE A 12 -5.74 -19.51 -67.69
C ILE A 12 -4.49 -19.27 -66.83
N CYS A 13 -3.52 -18.50 -67.32
CA CYS A 13 -2.33 -18.16 -66.53
C CYS A 13 -2.69 -17.35 -65.28
N GLN A 14 -3.64 -16.42 -65.38
CA GLN A 14 -4.11 -15.64 -64.24
C GLN A 14 -4.76 -16.54 -63.17
N LYS A 15 -5.67 -17.44 -63.55
CA LYS A 15 -6.31 -18.37 -62.61
C LYS A 15 -5.34 -19.37 -62.00
N ILE A 16 -4.47 -19.98 -62.81
CA ILE A 16 -3.57 -21.02 -62.30
C ILE A 16 -2.45 -20.43 -61.45
N TRP A 17 -1.85 -19.30 -61.85
CA TRP A 17 -0.64 -18.81 -61.18
C TRP A 17 -0.91 -17.68 -60.19
N VAL A 18 -1.77 -16.72 -60.52
CA VAL A 18 -2.02 -15.56 -59.65
C VAL A 18 -2.96 -15.94 -58.52
N GLU A 19 -4.03 -16.69 -58.83
CA GLU A 19 -4.97 -17.19 -57.83
C GLU A 19 -4.30 -18.21 -56.89
N SER A 20 -3.47 -19.13 -57.42
CA SER A 20 -2.69 -20.05 -56.57
C SER A 20 -1.69 -19.31 -55.68
N ARG A 21 -0.90 -18.37 -56.20
CA ARG A 21 0.04 -17.58 -55.37
C ARG A 21 -0.68 -16.75 -54.32
N LYS A 22 -1.86 -16.20 -54.65
CA LYS A 22 -2.67 -15.44 -53.70
C LYS A 22 -3.19 -16.36 -52.59
N VAL A 23 -3.62 -17.58 -52.93
CA VAL A 23 -4.04 -18.58 -51.94
C VAL A 23 -2.87 -19.01 -51.07
N ASP A 24 -1.71 -19.31 -51.65
CA ASP A 24 -0.50 -19.70 -50.90
C ASP A 24 -0.02 -18.58 -49.97
N LEU A 25 -0.09 -17.32 -50.41
CA LEU A 25 0.26 -16.17 -49.59
C LEU A 25 -0.72 -16.00 -48.42
N HIS A 26 -2.02 -16.10 -48.66
CA HIS A 26 -3.00 -16.04 -47.56
C HIS A 26 -2.82 -17.20 -46.59
N LEU A 27 -2.64 -18.42 -47.11
CA LEU A 27 -2.49 -19.63 -46.30
C LEU A 27 -1.21 -19.56 -45.45
N SER A 28 -0.09 -19.12 -46.02
CA SER A 28 1.16 -18.93 -45.28
C SER A 28 1.05 -17.87 -44.18
N VAL A 29 0.35 -16.76 -44.45
CA VAL A 29 0.05 -15.75 -43.43
C VAL A 29 -0.81 -16.36 -42.31
N TYR A 30 -1.91 -17.05 -42.63
CA TYR A 30 -2.74 -17.70 -41.62
C TYR A 30 -1.96 -18.74 -40.81
N LEU A 31 -1.18 -19.59 -41.46
CA LEU A 31 -0.34 -20.60 -40.80
C LEU A 31 0.73 -19.99 -39.90
N SER A 32 1.22 -18.78 -40.20
CA SER A 32 2.18 -18.07 -39.35
C SER A 32 1.54 -17.39 -38.13
N VAL A 33 0.29 -16.91 -38.25
CA VAL A 33 -0.41 -16.18 -37.20
C VAL A 33 -1.11 -17.12 -36.21
N LEU A 34 -1.60 -18.27 -36.67
CA LEU A 34 -2.30 -19.25 -35.83
C LEU A 34 -1.49 -19.75 -34.61
N PRO A 35 -0.19 -20.08 -34.73
CA PRO A 35 0.65 -20.45 -33.59
C PRO A 35 0.74 -19.33 -32.54
N ILE A 36 0.88 -18.07 -32.98
CA ILE A 36 0.99 -16.91 -32.09
C ILE A 36 -0.33 -16.69 -31.34
N LEU A 37 -1.47 -16.79 -32.03
CA LEU A 37 -2.79 -16.73 -31.41
C LEU A 37 -2.99 -17.86 -30.39
N LYS A 38 -2.54 -19.08 -30.71
CA LYS A 38 -2.60 -20.21 -29.78
C LYS A 38 -1.77 -19.95 -28.51
N GLU A 39 -0.53 -19.47 -28.64
CA GLU A 39 0.31 -19.12 -27.49
C GLU A 39 -0.33 -18.01 -26.64
N TYR A 40 -0.90 -16.98 -27.28
CA TYR A 40 -1.61 -15.90 -26.60
C TYR A 40 -2.82 -16.41 -25.81
N VAL A 41 -3.65 -17.26 -26.41
CA VAL A 41 -4.81 -17.88 -25.74
C VAL A 41 -4.37 -18.74 -24.56
N MET A 42 -3.29 -19.50 -24.70
CA MET A 42 -2.74 -20.29 -23.59
C MET A 42 -2.25 -19.43 -22.43
N VAL A 43 -1.54 -18.32 -22.71
CA VAL A 43 -1.11 -17.37 -21.68
C VAL A 43 -2.31 -16.74 -20.99
N PHE A 44 -3.33 -16.34 -21.75
CA PHE A 44 -4.55 -15.77 -21.21
C PHE A 44 -5.26 -16.76 -20.28
N GLN A 45 -5.38 -18.04 -20.68
CA GLN A 45 -5.98 -19.08 -19.86
C GLN A 45 -5.22 -19.27 -18.53
N VAL A 46 -3.88 -19.35 -18.57
CA VAL A 46 -3.05 -19.47 -17.36
C VAL A 46 -3.23 -18.28 -16.42
N VAL A 47 -3.33 -17.06 -16.96
CA VAL A 47 -3.57 -15.85 -16.15
C VAL A 47 -4.96 -15.90 -15.50
N MET A 48 -5.98 -16.31 -16.24
CA MET A 48 -7.35 -16.44 -15.70
C MET A 48 -7.42 -17.49 -14.59
N ASP A 49 -6.81 -18.66 -14.79
CA ASP A 49 -6.73 -19.72 -13.78
C ASP A 49 -6.01 -19.24 -12.51
N PHE A 50 -4.90 -18.50 -12.68
CA PHE A 50 -4.18 -17.90 -11.56
C PHE A 50 -5.05 -16.89 -10.80
N LEU A 51 -5.74 -15.98 -11.51
CA LEU A 51 -6.62 -15.00 -10.90
C LEU A 51 -7.76 -15.68 -10.13
N GLU A 52 -8.31 -16.78 -10.64
CA GLU A 52 -9.33 -17.56 -9.94
C GLU A 52 -8.78 -18.18 -8.65
N ILE A 53 -7.60 -18.80 -8.70
CA ILE A 53 -6.95 -19.38 -7.51
C ILE A 53 -6.67 -18.31 -6.46
N VAL A 54 -6.13 -17.16 -6.89
CA VAL A 54 -5.84 -16.03 -6.02
C VAL A 54 -7.12 -15.50 -5.38
N THR A 55 -8.17 -15.29 -6.18
CA THR A 55 -9.47 -14.83 -5.70
C THR A 55 -10.06 -15.79 -4.67
N LYS A 56 -10.05 -17.10 -4.94
CA LYS A 56 -10.48 -18.13 -3.98
C LYS A 56 -9.66 -18.09 -2.69
N ALA A 57 -8.34 -17.93 -2.79
CA ALA A 57 -7.46 -17.83 -1.62
C ALA A 57 -7.77 -16.58 -0.77
N TYR A 58 -7.97 -15.41 -1.40
CA TYR A 58 -8.36 -14.18 -0.70
C TYR A 58 -9.73 -14.32 -0.03
N ILE A 59 -10.73 -14.86 -0.73
CA ILE A 59 -12.07 -15.10 -0.17
C ILE A 59 -11.99 -16.06 1.01
N ASN A 60 -11.27 -17.18 0.89
CA ASN A 60 -11.12 -18.16 1.96
C ASN A 60 -10.40 -17.56 3.17
N ARG A 61 -9.37 -16.73 2.93
CA ARG A 61 -8.70 -16.00 4.01
C ARG A 61 -9.63 -15.00 4.67
N GLY A 62 -10.43 -14.27 3.91
CA GLY A 62 -11.45 -13.36 4.42
C GLY A 62 -12.48 -14.07 5.30
N LYS A 63 -13.02 -15.21 4.84
CA LYS A 63 -13.92 -16.07 5.63
C LYS A 63 -13.26 -16.59 6.91
N TYR A 64 -12.02 -17.04 6.83
CA TYR A 64 -11.25 -17.48 7.99
C TYR A 64 -11.05 -16.34 9.00
N MET A 65 -10.66 -15.16 8.53
CA MET A 65 -10.47 -13.97 9.36
C MET A 65 -11.78 -13.55 10.01
N GLN A 66 -12.90 -13.50 9.28
CA GLN A 66 -14.21 -13.20 9.87
C GLN A 66 -14.64 -14.23 10.92
N LYS A 67 -14.29 -15.51 10.73
CA LYS A 67 -14.58 -16.56 11.73
C LYS A 67 -13.74 -16.40 13.00
N LYS A 68 -12.48 -15.99 12.88
CA LYS A 68 -11.54 -15.86 14.02
C LYS A 68 -11.58 -14.48 14.70
N LEU A 69 -11.87 -13.44 13.93
CA LEU A 69 -11.93 -12.03 14.30
C LEU A 69 -13.17 -11.43 13.65
N PRO A 70 -14.38 -11.72 14.18
CA PRO A 70 -15.62 -11.22 13.59
C PRO A 70 -15.66 -9.70 13.72
N LEU A 71 -15.87 -8.97 12.62
CA LEU A 71 -16.00 -7.50 12.67
C LEU A 71 -17.17 -7.03 13.54
N LYS A 72 -18.15 -7.90 13.77
CA LYS A 72 -19.26 -7.70 14.72
C LYS A 72 -18.90 -7.96 16.18
N SER A 73 -17.66 -8.38 16.46
CA SER A 73 -17.18 -8.59 17.82
C SER A 73 -17.19 -7.26 18.56
N LYS A 74 -17.89 -7.21 19.68
CA LYS A 74 -17.96 -6.02 20.55
C LYS A 74 -16.57 -5.53 20.94
N THR A 75 -15.63 -6.43 21.21
CA THR A 75 -14.24 -6.08 21.55
C THR A 75 -13.51 -5.39 20.41
N LEU A 76 -13.70 -5.84 19.16
CA LEU A 76 -13.04 -5.21 18.00
C LEU A 76 -13.68 -3.86 17.68
N GLN A 77 -15.00 -3.74 17.85
CA GLN A 77 -15.70 -2.47 17.71
C GLN A 77 -15.24 -1.47 18.78
N ALA A 78 -15.15 -1.90 20.03
CA ALA A 78 -14.59 -1.11 21.12
C ALA A 78 -13.14 -0.69 20.84
N LEU A 79 -12.28 -1.58 20.36
CA LEU A 79 -10.90 -1.25 19.99
C LEU A 79 -10.80 -0.26 18.82
N SER A 80 -11.74 -0.30 17.86
CA SER A 80 -11.74 0.64 16.74
C SER A 80 -11.94 2.10 17.17
N SER A 81 -12.52 2.34 18.35
CA SER A 81 -12.73 3.69 18.89
C SER A 81 -11.47 4.39 19.41
N ILE A 82 -10.35 3.67 19.47
CA ILE A 82 -9.02 4.22 19.76
C ILE A 82 -8.49 5.02 18.56
N ASP A 83 -9.01 4.77 17.36
CA ASP A 83 -8.61 5.50 16.17
C ASP A 83 -8.95 6.99 16.31
N PRO A 84 -7.96 7.90 16.28
CA PRO A 84 -8.22 9.32 16.38
C PRO A 84 -9.08 9.87 15.24
N VAL A 85 -9.15 9.18 14.08
CA VAL A 85 -10.01 9.56 12.95
C VAL A 85 -11.48 9.57 13.35
N VAL A 86 -11.92 8.66 14.23
CA VAL A 86 -13.32 8.57 14.63
C VAL A 86 -13.70 9.55 15.76
N ARG A 87 -12.74 10.36 16.20
CA ARG A 87 -12.95 11.39 17.23
C ARG A 87 -13.97 12.43 16.75
N GLY A 88 -14.81 12.89 17.68
CA GLY A 88 -15.93 13.78 17.39
C GLY A 88 -17.24 13.04 17.10
N HIS A 89 -17.20 11.75 16.75
CA HIS A 89 -18.41 10.96 16.55
C HIS A 89 -18.99 10.44 17.87
N SER A 90 -20.30 10.54 18.03
CA SER A 90 -21.02 10.01 19.20
C SER A 90 -20.81 8.51 19.40
N GLN A 91 -20.71 7.76 18.30
CA GLN A 91 -20.45 6.33 18.34
C GLN A 91 -19.06 5.99 18.90
N ALA A 92 -18.04 6.82 18.63
CA ALA A 92 -16.71 6.63 19.19
C ALA A 92 -16.75 6.72 20.72
N VAL A 93 -17.51 7.66 21.28
CA VAL A 93 -17.70 7.79 22.73
C VAL A 93 -18.35 6.56 23.34
N ILE A 94 -19.40 6.03 22.70
CA ILE A 94 -20.09 4.82 23.17
C ILE A 94 -19.12 3.64 23.21
N GLN A 95 -18.35 3.46 22.14
CA GLN A 95 -17.39 2.36 22.00
C GLN A 95 -16.16 2.51 22.92
N LEU A 96 -15.70 3.74 23.17
CA LEU A 96 -14.64 4.04 24.14
C LEU A 96 -15.07 3.73 25.58
N LYS A 97 -16.34 4.00 25.92
CA LYS A 97 -16.91 3.62 27.22
C LYS A 97 -17.01 2.10 27.36
N GLU A 98 -17.44 1.42 26.30
CA GLU A 98 -17.46 -0.05 26.27
C GLU A 98 -16.04 -0.62 26.39
N LEU A 99 -15.05 -0.01 25.73
CA LEU A 99 -13.64 -0.40 25.86
C LEU A 99 -13.15 -0.24 27.31
N ALA A 100 -13.47 0.88 27.94
CA ALA A 100 -13.14 1.13 29.35
C ALA A 100 -13.79 0.10 30.28
N ASN A 101 -15.02 -0.33 29.99
CA ASN A 101 -15.69 -1.41 30.73
C ASN A 101 -14.99 -2.77 30.54
N ILE A 102 -14.62 -3.12 29.29
CA ILE A 102 -13.87 -4.34 28.98
C ILE A 102 -12.52 -4.34 29.71
N MET A 103 -11.86 -3.18 29.78
CA MET A 103 -10.55 -2.99 30.39
C MET A 103 -10.62 -2.43 31.81
N LYS A 104 -11.75 -2.60 32.51
CA LYS A 104 -12.00 -1.99 33.83
C LYS A 104 -10.92 -2.30 34.87
N GLN A 105 -10.30 -3.48 34.77
CA GLN A 105 -9.19 -3.89 35.64
C GLN A 105 -7.93 -3.01 35.53
N LEU A 106 -7.78 -2.27 34.43
CA LEU A 106 -6.65 -1.36 34.19
C LEU A 106 -6.91 0.06 34.70
N VAL A 107 -8.15 0.36 35.10
CA VAL A 107 -8.53 1.69 35.60
C VAL A 107 -8.55 1.65 37.13
N PRO A 108 -7.94 2.63 37.83
CA PRO A 108 -8.00 2.69 39.29
C PRO A 108 -9.46 2.78 39.76
N THR A 109 -9.80 2.07 40.83
CA THR A 109 -11.19 1.95 41.32
C THR A 109 -11.84 3.30 41.66
N GLU A 110 -11.03 4.31 41.97
CA GLU A 110 -11.48 5.68 42.29
C GLU A 110 -11.71 6.57 41.06
N SER A 111 -11.45 6.07 39.85
CA SER A 111 -11.45 6.87 38.63
C SER A 111 -12.50 6.39 37.62
N ASP A 112 -13.35 7.30 37.15
CA ASP A 112 -14.31 7.05 36.07
C ASP A 112 -13.85 7.75 34.77
N PRO A 113 -13.44 7.00 33.74
CA PRO A 113 -12.99 7.57 32.47
C PRO A 113 -14.14 8.17 31.65
N SER A 114 -15.41 7.98 32.04
CA SER A 114 -16.57 8.44 31.25
C SER A 114 -16.56 9.93 30.95
N MET A 115 -16.20 10.76 31.95
CA MET A 115 -16.11 12.22 31.77
C MET A 115 -14.88 12.63 30.97
N GLU A 116 -13.77 11.90 31.11
CA GLU A 116 -12.56 12.14 30.33
C GLU A 116 -12.76 11.78 28.85
N ILE A 117 -13.47 10.68 28.55
CA ILE A 117 -13.83 10.29 27.18
C ILE A 117 -14.64 11.39 26.50
N LEU A 118 -15.63 11.96 27.21
CA LEU A 118 -16.43 13.07 26.67
C LEU A 118 -15.56 14.30 26.40
N LYS A 119 -14.70 14.68 27.33
CA LYS A 119 -13.76 15.81 27.16
C LYS A 119 -12.79 15.58 26.01
N TYR A 120 -12.19 14.39 25.91
CA TYR A 120 -11.31 13.99 24.81
C TYR A 120 -12.03 14.12 23.46
N ASN A 121 -13.27 13.65 23.36
CA ASN A 121 -14.00 13.62 22.10
C ASN A 121 -14.26 15.01 21.51
N VAL A 122 -14.31 16.05 22.36
CA VAL A 122 -14.63 17.43 21.95
C VAL A 122 -13.49 18.44 22.14
N ASP A 123 -12.31 18.05 22.65
CA ASP A 123 -11.22 18.99 22.95
C ASP A 123 -10.68 19.70 21.68
N PRO A 124 -10.92 21.00 21.47
CA PRO A 124 -10.42 21.69 20.28
C PRO A 124 -8.90 21.88 20.29
N ASN A 125 -8.22 21.65 21.43
CA ASN A 125 -6.78 21.87 21.61
C ASN A 125 -5.92 20.63 21.34
N LEU A 126 -6.50 19.57 20.80
CA LEU A 126 -5.76 18.39 20.37
C LEU A 126 -5.53 18.46 18.86
N ASP A 127 -4.32 18.15 18.43
CA ASP A 127 -3.96 18.13 17.02
C ASP A 127 -4.87 17.16 16.25
N ASN A 128 -5.27 17.58 15.05
CA ASN A 128 -5.99 16.70 14.14
C ASN A 128 -5.07 15.56 13.72
N TYR A 129 -5.64 14.37 13.62
CA TYR A 129 -4.94 13.20 13.09
C TYR A 129 -5.20 13.12 11.59
N GLU A 130 -4.14 13.05 10.78
CA GLU A 130 -4.26 12.85 9.34
C GLU A 130 -4.24 11.35 9.01
N ASP A 131 -5.07 10.92 8.06
CA ASP A 131 -5.13 9.52 7.65
C ASP A 131 -3.77 9.08 7.05
N GLY A 132 -3.12 8.12 7.71
CA GLY A 132 -1.75 7.70 7.42
C GLY A 132 -0.71 8.07 8.48
N ASP A 133 -1.08 8.88 9.48
CA ASP A 133 -0.23 9.15 10.63
C ASP A 133 -0.01 7.91 11.51
N ASP A 134 1.02 7.95 12.35
CA ASP A 134 1.32 6.88 13.30
C ASP A 134 0.45 7.04 14.55
N ILE A 135 -0.63 6.26 14.62
CA ILE A 135 -1.57 6.23 15.75
C ILE A 135 -0.87 6.10 17.12
N VAL A 136 0.22 5.35 17.18
CA VAL A 136 0.95 5.10 18.44
C VAL A 136 1.70 6.35 18.87
N LYS A 137 2.38 7.03 17.93
CA LYS A 137 3.06 8.29 18.20
C LYS A 137 2.08 9.40 18.55
N TRP A 138 0.93 9.43 17.87
CA TRP A 138 -0.12 10.39 18.17
C TRP A 138 -0.63 10.22 19.60
N TRP A 139 -1.00 8.98 19.99
CA TRP A 139 -1.41 8.71 21.37
C TRP A 139 -0.29 8.98 22.39
N ALA A 140 0.97 8.71 22.06
CA ALA A 140 2.09 9.06 22.93
C ALA A 140 2.19 10.57 23.18
N HIS A 141 1.93 11.39 22.15
CA HIS A 141 1.83 12.84 22.30
C HIS A 141 0.64 13.22 23.21
N VAL A 142 -0.57 12.69 22.95
CA VAL A 142 -1.75 12.98 23.80
C VAL A 142 -1.53 12.58 25.25
N ILE A 143 -0.89 11.43 25.49
CA ILE A 143 -0.49 10.94 26.81
C ILE A 143 0.45 11.93 27.49
N SER A 144 1.40 12.51 26.75
CA SER A 144 2.38 13.46 27.31
C SER A 144 1.75 14.77 27.79
N LEU A 145 0.54 15.12 27.32
CA LEU A 145 -0.20 16.30 27.76
C LEU A 145 -0.80 16.14 29.18
N GLY A 146 -0.93 14.92 29.68
CA GLY A 146 -1.41 14.64 31.04
C GLY A 146 -2.89 14.98 31.30
N LYS A 147 -3.69 15.25 30.27
CA LYS A 147 -5.07 15.77 30.39
C LYS A 147 -6.13 14.73 30.79
N TYR A 148 -5.89 13.44 30.57
CA TYR A 148 -6.90 12.37 30.70
C TYR A 148 -6.35 11.10 31.38
N PRO A 149 -5.95 11.17 32.66
CA PRO A 149 -5.21 10.09 33.32
C PRO A 149 -5.94 8.74 33.34
N ALA A 150 -7.27 8.70 33.47
CA ALA A 150 -8.05 7.46 33.50
C ALA A 150 -8.19 6.86 32.10
N LEU A 151 -8.56 7.68 31.12
CA LEU A 151 -8.65 7.28 29.71
C LEU A 151 -7.30 6.80 29.19
N MET A 152 -6.21 7.50 29.53
CA MET A 152 -4.87 7.12 29.07
C MET A 152 -4.45 5.74 29.56
N GLN A 153 -4.95 5.26 30.71
CA GLN A 153 -4.67 3.88 31.17
C GLN A 153 -5.38 2.84 30.29
N VAL A 154 -6.64 3.10 29.93
CA VAL A 154 -7.39 2.26 28.98
C VAL A 154 -6.68 2.23 27.62
N ILE A 155 -6.30 3.40 27.08
CA ILE A 155 -5.62 3.51 25.78
C ILE A 155 -4.26 2.81 25.81
N ARG A 156 -3.46 3.00 26.86
CA ARG A 156 -2.17 2.30 27.01
C ARG A 156 -2.37 0.78 27.03
N GLY A 157 -3.35 0.29 27.79
CA GLY A 157 -3.69 -1.12 27.85
C GLY A 157 -4.08 -1.68 26.48
N ALA A 158 -4.88 -0.93 25.74
CA ALA A 158 -5.34 -1.34 24.42
C ALA A 158 -4.23 -1.32 23.36
N LEU A 159 -3.39 -0.28 23.33
CA LEU A 159 -2.25 -0.18 22.44
C LEU A 159 -1.17 -1.23 22.76
N PHE A 160 -1.03 -1.62 24.03
CA PHE A 160 -0.10 -2.66 24.47
C PHE A 160 -0.38 -4.02 23.80
N ILE A 161 -1.65 -4.36 23.55
CA ILE A 161 -2.05 -5.60 22.87
C ILE A 161 -1.38 -5.72 21.48
N PHE A 162 -1.24 -4.60 20.78
CA PHE A 162 -0.75 -4.58 19.40
C PHE A 162 0.74 -4.23 19.27
N HIS A 163 1.30 -3.49 20.23
CA HIS A 163 2.62 -2.88 20.07
C HIS A 163 3.63 -3.27 21.16
N GLY A 164 3.18 -3.90 22.25
CA GLY A 164 4.03 -4.15 23.43
C GLY A 164 4.39 -2.85 24.17
N PRO A 165 5.36 -2.88 25.12
CA PRO A 165 5.71 -1.72 25.92
C PRO A 165 6.39 -0.62 25.07
N LEU A 166 5.85 0.60 25.11
CA LEU A 166 6.32 1.77 24.36
C LEU A 166 7.76 2.22 24.72
N VAL A 167 8.33 1.69 25.81
CA VAL A 167 9.68 2.06 26.31
C VAL A 167 10.79 1.19 25.71
N GLU A 168 10.48 0.08 25.04
CA GLU A 168 11.51 -0.83 24.53
C GLU A 168 11.95 -0.51 23.10
N SER A 169 12.44 0.71 22.90
CA SER A 169 13.37 1.00 21.79
C SER A 169 14.76 0.36 21.97
N ARG A 170 14.94 -0.54 22.95
CA ARG A 170 16.23 -1.23 23.15
C ARG A 170 16.27 -2.74 23.18
N ARG A 171 15.20 -3.51 23.42
CA ARG A 171 15.28 -4.97 23.26
C ARG A 171 13.93 -5.54 22.84
N ARG A 172 13.89 -6.07 21.62
CA ARG A 172 12.96 -7.13 21.16
C ARG A 172 11.52 -6.67 20.90
N THR A 173 11.20 -6.44 19.62
CA THR A 173 9.83 -6.29 19.10
C THR A 173 8.92 -7.43 19.57
N GLY A 174 7.62 -7.21 19.78
CA GLY A 174 6.67 -8.26 20.21
C GLY A 174 6.69 -9.54 19.36
N ILE A 175 7.13 -9.47 18.11
CA ILE A 175 7.43 -10.62 17.23
C ILE A 175 8.51 -11.55 17.80
N THR A 176 9.46 -11.03 18.55
CA THR A 176 10.51 -11.78 19.25
C THR A 176 10.13 -12.22 20.66
N MET A 177 9.02 -11.69 21.22
CA MET A 177 8.37 -12.25 22.41
C MET A 177 7.51 -13.47 22.07
N PHE A 178 7.02 -13.58 20.84
CA PHE A 178 6.52 -14.85 20.28
C PHE A 178 7.70 -15.80 20.07
N LYS A 179 8.12 -16.52 21.12
CA LYS A 179 9.02 -17.65 20.92
C LYS A 179 8.27 -18.70 20.12
N ARG A 180 8.89 -19.20 19.06
CA ARG A 180 8.40 -20.37 18.28
C ARG A 180 8.13 -21.59 19.16
N GLU A 181 8.71 -21.61 20.35
CA GLU A 181 8.60 -22.60 21.41
C GLU A 181 7.23 -22.57 22.11
N ASP A 182 6.60 -21.39 22.22
CA ASP A 182 5.32 -21.19 22.91
C ASP A 182 4.12 -21.54 22.02
N VAL A 183 4.33 -21.65 20.71
CA VAL A 183 3.35 -22.23 19.80
C VAL A 183 3.69 -23.70 19.59
N LYS A 184 3.08 -24.57 20.40
CA LYS A 184 3.02 -26.01 20.13
C LYS A 184 2.18 -26.23 18.86
N PHE A 185 2.76 -25.97 17.70
CA PHE A 185 2.23 -26.50 16.45
C PHE A 185 2.35 -28.02 16.54
N GLY A 186 1.26 -28.72 16.18
CA GLY A 186 1.30 -30.17 15.97
C GLY A 186 2.46 -30.56 15.02
N PRO A 187 2.84 -31.85 14.99
CA PRO A 187 4.05 -32.30 14.31
C PRO A 187 4.15 -31.73 12.90
N VAL A 188 5.16 -30.89 12.68
CA VAL A 188 5.42 -30.25 11.39
C VAL A 188 5.77 -31.34 10.39
N ASP A 189 4.99 -31.43 9.30
CA ASP A 189 5.27 -32.35 8.22
C ASP A 189 6.63 -32.00 7.57
N LYS A 190 7.62 -32.84 7.87
CA LYS A 190 9.01 -32.69 7.43
C LYS A 190 9.13 -32.77 5.90
N ILE A 191 8.20 -33.45 5.24
CA ILE A 191 8.15 -33.58 3.78
C ILE A 191 7.72 -32.26 3.17
N VAL A 192 6.66 -31.64 3.69
CA VAL A 192 6.18 -30.32 3.24
C VAL A 192 7.27 -29.26 3.41
N CYS A 193 7.96 -29.24 4.56
CA CYS A 193 9.06 -28.31 4.80
C CYS A 193 10.25 -28.51 3.83
N ARG A 194 10.57 -29.76 3.48
CA ARG A 194 11.61 -30.07 2.48
C ARG A 194 11.17 -29.61 1.09
N ASN A 195 9.92 -29.82 0.72
CA ASN A 195 9.36 -29.41 -0.57
C ASN A 195 9.33 -27.88 -0.73
N ILE A 196 8.96 -27.14 0.31
CA ILE A 196 8.97 -25.67 0.31
C ILE A 196 10.40 -25.14 0.13
N ARG A 197 11.39 -25.72 0.83
CA ARG A 197 12.80 -25.32 0.66
C ARG A 197 13.34 -25.64 -0.74
N ALA A 198 12.99 -26.80 -1.28
CA ALA A 198 13.40 -27.20 -2.63
C ALA A 198 12.76 -26.29 -3.70
N ALA A 199 11.47 -25.99 -3.56
CA ALA A 199 10.74 -25.06 -4.42
C ALA A 199 11.34 -23.65 -4.33
N GLY A 200 11.67 -23.16 -3.14
CA GLY A 200 12.32 -21.85 -2.95
C GLY A 200 13.69 -21.74 -3.60
N LYS A 201 14.53 -22.80 -3.52
CA LYS A 201 15.83 -22.83 -4.23
C LYS A 201 15.64 -22.82 -5.75
N LYS A 202 14.71 -23.62 -6.25
CA LYS A 202 14.41 -23.72 -7.69
C LYS A 202 13.87 -22.39 -8.23
N ASP A 203 12.92 -21.78 -7.52
CA ASP A 203 12.35 -20.48 -7.86
C ASP A 203 13.41 -19.36 -7.85
N LYS A 204 14.28 -19.31 -6.84
CA LYS A 204 15.42 -18.36 -6.82
C LYS A 204 16.30 -18.50 -8.06
N SER A 205 16.67 -19.74 -8.43
CA SER A 205 17.50 -20.00 -9.62
C SER A 205 16.80 -19.58 -10.93
N PHE A 206 15.48 -19.74 -11.02
CA PHE A 206 14.71 -19.29 -12.18
C PHE A 206 14.61 -17.76 -12.26
N ARG A 207 14.42 -17.08 -11.13
CA ARG A 207 14.41 -15.60 -11.09
C ARG A 207 15.75 -15.04 -11.52
N GLU A 208 16.85 -15.62 -11.06
CA GLU A 208 18.20 -15.21 -11.44
C GLU A 208 18.44 -15.42 -12.94
N LYS A 209 18.11 -16.59 -13.49
CA LYS A 209 18.19 -16.84 -14.95
C LYS A 209 17.33 -15.86 -15.77
N ARG A 210 16.10 -15.60 -15.34
CA ARG A 210 15.18 -14.68 -16.05
C ARG A 210 15.67 -13.24 -16.00
N THR A 211 16.33 -12.85 -14.90
CA THR A 211 16.94 -11.53 -14.76
C THR A 211 18.17 -11.39 -15.67
N GLU A 212 18.98 -12.45 -15.76
CA GLU A 212 20.16 -12.50 -16.63
C GLU A 212 19.80 -12.50 -18.11
N GLU A 213 18.80 -13.29 -18.52
CA GLU A 213 18.25 -13.25 -19.88
C GLU A 213 17.64 -11.89 -20.22
N ARG A 214 16.97 -11.24 -19.26
CA ARG A 214 16.42 -9.90 -19.45
C ARG A 214 17.53 -8.88 -19.64
N LYS A 215 18.63 -8.95 -18.89
CA LYS A 215 19.82 -8.11 -19.08
C LYS A 215 20.48 -8.35 -20.43
N LYS A 216 20.60 -9.61 -20.87
CA LYS A 216 21.15 -9.96 -22.19
C LYS A 216 20.31 -9.40 -23.33
N ARG A 217 18.99 -9.61 -23.32
CA ARG A 217 18.07 -9.00 -24.31
C ARG A 217 18.14 -7.47 -24.28
N GLN A 218 18.33 -6.88 -23.10
CA GLN A 218 18.43 -5.43 -22.98
C GLN A 218 19.73 -4.86 -23.57
N ALA A 219 20.82 -5.63 -23.51
CA ALA A 219 22.09 -5.29 -24.16
C ALA A 219 22.04 -5.52 -25.68
N GLU A 220 21.36 -6.57 -26.15
CA GLU A 220 21.19 -6.91 -27.57
C GLU A 220 20.33 -5.90 -28.35
N TYR A 221 19.25 -5.41 -27.73
CA TYR A 221 18.29 -4.52 -28.40
C TYR A 221 18.46 -3.03 -28.06
N GLY A 222 19.48 -2.64 -27.29
CA GLY A 222 19.74 -1.24 -26.92
C GLY A 222 18.61 -0.53 -26.16
N CYS A 223 17.56 -1.26 -25.74
CA CYS A 223 16.36 -0.68 -25.15
C CYS A 223 16.53 -0.43 -23.64
N ARG A 224 16.96 0.78 -23.29
CA ARG A 224 16.89 1.28 -21.90
C ARG A 224 15.42 1.34 -21.48
N ALA A 225 15.01 0.49 -20.53
CA ALA A 225 13.61 0.43 -20.10
C ALA A 225 13.16 1.79 -19.53
N SER A 226 12.10 2.36 -20.10
CA SER A 226 11.60 3.72 -19.83
C SER A 226 11.01 3.92 -18.42
N TYR A 227 10.86 2.85 -17.63
CA TYR A 227 10.20 2.91 -16.32
C TYR A 227 11.06 3.58 -15.24
N GLY A 228 12.37 3.31 -15.22
CA GLY A 228 13.28 3.89 -14.21
C GLY A 228 13.59 5.38 -14.44
N SER A 229 13.48 5.84 -15.68
CA SER A 229 13.72 7.25 -16.04
C SER A 229 12.52 8.14 -15.67
N ALA A 230 11.29 7.63 -15.84
CA ALA A 230 10.07 8.35 -15.48
C ALA A 230 9.92 8.51 -13.95
N GLU A 231 10.31 7.50 -13.18
CA GLU A 231 10.22 7.51 -11.71
C GLU A 231 11.28 8.43 -11.08
N ARG A 232 12.50 8.46 -11.65
CA ARG A 232 13.56 9.42 -11.27
C ARG A 232 13.19 10.85 -11.65
N ALA A 233 12.58 11.08 -12.82
CA ALA A 233 12.12 12.40 -13.23
C ALA A 233 11.00 12.94 -12.34
N LYS A 234 10.08 12.07 -11.87
CA LYS A 234 9.03 12.43 -10.91
C LYS A 234 9.59 12.80 -9.54
N THR A 235 10.59 12.07 -9.05
CA THR A 235 11.21 12.36 -7.74
C THR A 235 12.05 13.63 -7.78
N THR A 236 12.75 13.92 -8.89
CA THR A 236 13.49 15.19 -9.05
C THR A 236 12.55 16.39 -9.18
N ALA A 237 11.45 16.27 -9.93
CA ALA A 237 10.47 17.35 -10.07
C ALA A 237 9.78 17.70 -8.73
N GLN A 238 9.39 16.70 -7.94
CA GLN A 238 8.83 16.92 -6.60
C GLN A 238 9.84 17.54 -5.62
N ALA A 239 11.12 17.22 -5.73
CA ALA A 239 12.16 17.82 -4.88
C ALA A 239 12.40 19.30 -5.23
N GLU A 240 12.40 19.65 -6.52
CA GLU A 240 12.54 21.03 -6.99
C GLU A 240 11.33 21.90 -6.60
N GLU A 241 10.11 21.36 -6.71
CA GLU A 241 8.88 22.05 -6.31
C GLU A 241 8.86 22.36 -4.81
N ARG A 242 9.23 21.39 -3.95
CA ARG A 242 9.36 21.60 -2.50
C ARG A 242 10.41 22.66 -2.17
N GLN A 243 11.54 22.68 -2.90
CA GLN A 243 12.58 23.68 -2.67
C GLN A 243 12.14 25.09 -3.12
N ALA A 244 11.36 25.19 -4.19
CA ALA A 244 10.76 26.45 -4.64
C ALA A 244 9.73 26.99 -3.62
N GLN A 245 8.89 26.12 -3.05
CA GLN A 245 7.92 26.49 -2.00
C GLN A 245 8.62 27.02 -0.73
N LEU A 246 9.70 26.36 -0.30
CA LEU A 246 10.51 26.83 0.84
C LEU A 246 11.13 28.21 0.59
N ARG A 247 11.64 28.45 -0.63
CA ARG A 247 12.18 29.75 -1.03
C ARG A 247 11.11 30.84 -1.06
N HIS A 248 9.90 30.51 -1.51
CA HIS A 248 8.76 31.43 -1.53
C HIS A 248 8.32 31.81 -0.10
N GLY A 249 8.20 30.82 0.80
CA GLY A 249 7.90 31.07 2.21
C GLY A 249 8.96 31.93 2.92
N ALA A 250 10.24 31.70 2.63
CA ALA A 250 11.33 32.52 3.17
C ALA A 250 11.28 33.97 2.67
N LYS A 251 10.95 34.20 1.39
CA LYS A 251 10.76 35.54 0.82
C LYS A 251 9.60 36.29 1.49
N GLN A 252 8.47 35.63 1.72
CA GLN A 252 7.32 36.23 2.40
C GLN A 252 7.65 36.61 3.85
N LYS A 253 8.34 35.74 4.61
CA LYS A 253 8.79 36.03 5.97
C LYS A 253 9.76 37.23 6.02
N ASN A 254 10.68 37.33 5.07
CA ASN A 254 11.61 38.46 4.99
C ASN A 254 10.93 39.77 4.58
N ALA A 255 9.96 39.73 3.67
CA ALA A 255 9.15 40.89 3.31
C ALA A 255 8.33 41.40 4.51
N ALA A 256 7.71 40.49 5.27
CA ALA A 256 6.98 40.84 6.50
C ALA A 256 7.89 41.47 7.56
N ARG A 257 9.11 40.94 7.75
CA ARG A 257 10.12 41.53 8.64
C ARG A 257 10.54 42.94 8.23
N ARG A 258 10.77 43.19 6.94
CA ARG A 258 11.10 44.54 6.44
C ARG A 258 9.97 45.53 6.71
N LYS A 259 8.73 45.14 6.41
CA LYS A 259 7.55 45.98 6.66
C LYS A 259 7.35 46.28 8.14
N ALA A 260 7.62 45.31 9.02
CA ALA A 260 7.57 45.51 10.48
C ALA A 260 8.66 46.49 10.96
N LEU A 261 9.88 46.40 10.42
CA LEU A 261 10.98 47.32 10.75
C LEU A 261 10.69 48.75 10.28
N GLU A 262 10.16 48.94 9.07
CA GLU A 262 9.73 50.25 8.59
C GLU A 262 8.62 50.86 9.46
N THR A 263 7.65 50.03 9.87
CA THR A 263 6.56 50.47 10.76
C THR A 263 7.09 50.92 12.12
N LEU A 264 8.07 50.20 12.68
CA LEU A 264 8.74 50.57 13.93
C LEU A 264 9.58 51.84 13.80
N GLU A 265 10.23 52.05 12.65
CA GLU A 265 11.01 53.25 12.38
C GLU A 265 10.12 54.50 12.24
N ILE A 266 8.98 54.37 11.55
CA ILE A 266 7.95 55.41 11.45
C ILE A 266 7.38 55.74 12.84
N ALA A 267 7.08 54.72 13.65
CA ALA A 267 6.60 54.91 15.02
C ALA A 267 7.65 55.59 15.93
N ARG A 268 8.95 55.30 15.74
CA ARG A 268 10.04 55.98 16.45
C ARG A 268 10.20 57.44 16.03
N LYS A 269 10.06 57.76 14.74
CA LYS A 269 10.13 59.15 14.24
C LYS A 269 8.94 59.99 14.76
N LYS A 270 7.74 59.40 14.87
CA LYS A 270 6.55 60.05 15.46
C LYS A 270 6.63 60.29 16.97
N LYS A 271 7.48 59.55 17.71
CA LYS A 271 7.71 59.75 19.16
C LYS A 271 8.78 60.80 19.48
N LYS A 272 9.47 61.34 18.47
CA LYS A 272 10.55 62.34 18.62
C LYS A 272 10.14 63.75 18.15
N GLN A 273 8.90 63.94 17.73
CA GLN A 273 8.23 65.24 17.58
C GLN A 273 7.28 65.43 18.76
#